data_AF-A0A8J7MI51-F1
#
_entry.id   AF-A0A8J7MI51-F1
#
_cell.length_a   1.000
_cell.length_b   1.000
_cell.length_c   1.000
_cell.angle_alpha   90.00
_cell.angle_beta   90.00
_cell.angle_gamma   90.00
#
_symmetry.space_group_name_H-M   'P 1'
#
loop_
_entity.id
_entity.type
_entity.pdbx_description
1 polymer ?
#
loop_
_entity_poly.entity_id
_entity_poly.type
_entity_poly.pdbx_seq_one_letter_code
_entity_poly.pdbx_strand_id
1 'polypeptide(L)'
;KNQGVGWVVATNQISYINSAITMEELYLDSQLTDFSGKHLDVEIRMWNKDKTQLKAFLWVRFVHVNLRNQKVSTHSKELMDVFGQVLFPIEQPNFDARNQYWRMNATQKEPVLA
;
A
#
# COMPACT_ATOMS: atom_id res chain seq x y z
N LYS A 1 13.15 -12.15 -21.55
CA LYS A 1 13.12 -10.84 -22.25
C LYS A 1 12.22 -9.90 -21.45
N ASN A 2 12.74 -8.79 -20.90
CA ASN A 2 11.89 -7.79 -20.25
C ASN A 2 10.93 -7.21 -21.30
N GLN A 3 9.62 -7.34 -21.07
CA GLN A 3 8.58 -6.79 -21.93
C GLN A 3 8.64 -5.25 -22.02
N GLY A 4 9.53 -4.61 -21.25
CA GLY A 4 9.68 -3.16 -21.20
C GLY A 4 8.47 -2.50 -20.54
N VAL A 5 7.76 -3.25 -19.69
CA VAL A 5 6.63 -2.76 -18.90
C VAL A 5 7.04 -2.68 -17.43
N GLY A 6 6.50 -1.72 -16.71
CA GLY A 6 6.76 -1.50 -15.28
C GLY A 6 5.65 -0.66 -14.65
N TRP A 7 5.72 -0.52 -13.33
CA TRP A 7 4.81 0.34 -12.58
C TRP A 7 5.47 1.66 -12.23
N VAL A 8 4.72 2.75 -12.38
CA VAL A 8 5.10 4.08 -11.91
C VAL A 8 4.11 4.54 -10.84
N VAL A 9 4.59 5.32 -9.88
CA VAL A 9 3.73 5.96 -8.88
C VAL A 9 2.96 7.09 -9.56
N ALA A 10 1.63 7.00 -9.58
CA ALA A 10 0.76 8.05 -10.09
C ALA A 10 0.36 9.03 -8.98
N THR A 11 0.02 8.52 -7.80
CA THR A 11 -0.31 9.32 -6.63
C THR A 11 0.20 8.65 -5.36
N ASN A 12 0.52 9.45 -4.35
CA ASN A 12 0.77 8.98 -3.00
C ASN A 12 0.11 9.90 -1.97
N GLN A 13 -0.33 9.35 -0.86
CA GLN A 13 -0.86 10.10 0.29
C GLN A 13 -0.35 9.43 1.56
N ILE A 14 0.31 10.19 2.43
CA ILE A 14 0.93 9.69 3.66
C ILE A 14 0.37 10.40 4.88
N SER A 15 0.09 9.66 5.95
CA SER A 15 -0.26 10.21 7.25
C SER A 15 0.71 9.74 8.31
N TYR A 16 1.28 10.69 9.04
CA TYR A 16 2.13 10.46 10.20
C TYR A 16 1.28 10.51 11.47
N ILE A 17 1.31 9.43 12.24
CA ILE A 17 0.42 9.22 13.39
C ILE A 17 1.21 9.27 14.69
N ASN A 18 2.28 8.47 14.78
CA ASN A 18 3.20 8.45 15.91
C ASN A 18 4.62 8.73 15.44
N SER A 19 5.40 9.45 16.25
CA SER A 19 6.78 9.79 15.94
C SER A 19 7.67 8.54 15.84
N ALA A 20 8.52 8.50 14.82
CA ALA A 20 9.65 7.58 14.73
C ALA A 20 10.89 8.26 15.33
N ILE A 21 11.72 7.50 16.05
CA ILE A 21 12.97 8.02 16.64
C ILE A 21 14.20 7.47 15.92
N THR A 22 15.33 8.14 16.07
CA THR A 22 16.59 7.73 15.44
C THR A 22 17.03 6.36 15.93
N MET A 23 17.56 5.52 15.02
CA MET A 23 18.01 4.15 15.30
C MET A 23 16.90 3.20 15.81
N GLU A 24 15.62 3.53 15.63
CA GLU A 24 14.50 2.61 15.90
C GLU A 24 14.39 1.56 14.78
N GLU A 25 14.15 0.31 15.16
CA GLU A 25 13.78 -0.75 14.22
C GLU A 25 12.27 -0.69 13.95
N LEU A 26 11.92 -0.68 12.67
CA LEU A 26 10.54 -0.54 12.20
C LEU A 26 10.15 -1.76 11.38
N TYR A 27 8.87 -2.11 11.44
CA TYR A 27 8.29 -3.15 10.60
C TYR A 27 7.40 -2.49 9.54
N LEU A 28 7.67 -2.78 8.28
CA LEU A 28 6.83 -2.33 7.17
C LEU A 28 6.09 -3.52 6.57
N ASP A 29 4.80 -3.33 6.33
CA ASP A 29 3.99 -4.25 5.54
C ASP A 29 3.22 -3.49 4.46
N SER A 30 2.74 -4.23 3.47
CA SER A 30 1.95 -3.70 2.38
C SER A 30 0.79 -4.62 2.06
N GLN A 31 -0.35 -4.05 1.72
CA GLN A 31 -1.54 -4.77 1.26
C GLN A 31 -2.09 -4.14 -0.01
N LEU A 32 -2.54 -4.99 -0.94
CA LEU A 32 -3.27 -4.55 -2.12
C LEU A 32 -4.72 -4.28 -1.74
N THR A 33 -5.14 -3.02 -1.76
CA THR A 33 -6.49 -2.62 -1.32
C THR A 33 -7.49 -2.61 -2.47
N ASP A 34 -7.03 -2.31 -3.67
CA ASP A 34 -7.83 -2.32 -4.90
C ASP A 34 -6.92 -2.54 -6.12
N PHE A 35 -7.49 -3.03 -7.22
CA PHE A 35 -6.81 -3.15 -8.50
C PHE A 35 -7.76 -3.02 -9.67
N SER A 36 -7.22 -2.58 -10.80
CA SER A 36 -7.92 -2.57 -12.08
C SER A 36 -7.05 -3.14 -13.19
N GLY A 37 -7.57 -3.15 -14.41
CA GLY A 37 -6.80 -3.53 -15.58
C GLY A 37 -5.55 -2.67 -15.83
N LYS A 38 -5.40 -1.49 -15.20
CA LYS A 38 -4.28 -0.56 -15.48
C LYS A 38 -3.59 0.02 -14.24
N HIS A 39 -4.17 -0.13 -13.06
CA HIS A 39 -3.61 0.42 -11.83
C HIS A 39 -3.76 -0.52 -10.63
N LEU A 40 -2.95 -0.30 -9.61
CA LEU A 40 -2.99 -0.96 -8.31
C LEU A 40 -3.07 0.12 -7.23
N ASP A 41 -3.89 -0.09 -6.22
CA ASP A 41 -3.92 0.71 -5.01
C ASP A 41 -3.38 -0.11 -3.85
N VAL A 42 -2.34 0.39 -3.22
CA VAL A 42 -1.59 -0.30 -2.17
C VAL A 42 -1.55 0.57 -0.93
N GLU A 43 -1.90 -0.01 0.22
CA GLU A 43 -1.61 0.57 1.52
C GLU A 43 -0.32 -0.03 2.07
N ILE A 44 0.61 0.83 2.46
CA ILE A 44 1.85 0.46 3.15
C ILE A 44 1.77 1.02 4.57
N ARG A 45 2.04 0.17 5.56
CA ARG A 45 1.99 0.55 6.98
C ARG A 45 3.36 0.43 7.58
N MET A 46 3.72 1.42 8.40
CA MET A 46 4.96 1.47 9.13
C MET A 46 4.66 1.35 10.62
N TRP A 47 5.10 0.25 11.22
CA TRP A 47 4.91 -0.08 12.62
C TRP A 47 6.24 -0.01 13.39
N ASN A 48 6.15 0.06 14.72
CA ASN A 48 7.29 -0.31 15.58
C ASN A 48 7.67 -1.79 15.39
N LYS A 49 8.85 -2.16 15.89
CA LYS A 49 9.37 -3.54 15.84
C LYS A 49 8.35 -4.61 16.30
N ASP A 50 7.58 -4.31 17.35
CA ASP A 50 6.63 -5.24 17.95
C ASP A 50 5.27 -5.30 17.23
N LYS A 51 5.07 -4.51 16.16
CA LYS A 51 3.80 -4.39 15.42
C LYS A 51 2.60 -4.00 16.28
N THR A 52 2.84 -3.25 17.35
CA THR A 52 1.82 -2.78 18.29
C THR A 52 1.51 -1.30 18.13
N GLN A 53 2.40 -0.51 17.53
CA GLN A 53 2.20 0.92 17.33
C GLN A 53 2.42 1.29 15.87
N LEU A 54 1.37 1.81 15.22
CA LEU A 54 1.44 2.36 13.88
C LEU A 54 2.11 3.74 13.94
N LYS A 55 3.23 3.90 13.23
CA LYS A 55 3.96 5.16 13.09
C LYS A 55 3.38 6.00 11.96
N ALA A 56 3.17 5.39 10.80
CA ALA A 56 2.57 6.03 9.63
C ALA A 56 1.92 5.00 8.71
N PHE A 57 1.03 5.47 7.84
CA PHE A 57 0.57 4.69 6.71
C PHE A 57 0.58 5.53 5.43
N LEU A 58 0.76 4.86 4.31
CA LEU A 58 0.91 5.42 2.98
C LEU A 58 -0.04 4.71 2.01
N TRP A 59 -0.84 5.46 1.29
CA TRP A 59 -1.58 4.97 0.12
C TRP A 59 -0.84 5.35 -1.13
N VAL A 60 -0.60 4.38 -2.01
CA VAL A 60 0.08 4.59 -3.28
C VAL A 60 -0.76 3.98 -4.40
N ARG A 61 -1.01 4.79 -5.43
CA ARG A 61 -1.55 4.29 -6.70
C ARG A 61 -0.40 4.06 -7.67
N PHE A 62 -0.26 2.82 -8.13
CA PHE A 62 0.66 2.45 -9.19
C PHE A 62 -0.08 2.35 -10.52
N VAL A 63 0.49 2.89 -11.60
CA VAL A 63 -0.03 2.74 -12.96
C VAL A 63 0.94 1.91 -13.78
N HIS A 64 0.41 0.93 -14.50
CA HIS A 64 1.18 0.06 -15.36
C HIS A 64 1.47 0.77 -16.69
N VAL A 65 2.76 0.92 -17.02
CA VAL A 65 3.24 1.66 -18.18
C VAL A 65 4.20 0.82 -19.00
N ASN A 66 4.11 0.95 -20.32
CA ASN A 66 5.11 0.44 -21.23
C ASN A 66 6.20 1.51 -21.39
N LEU A 67 7.38 1.24 -20.85
CA LEU A 67 8.53 2.15 -20.82
C LEU A 67 9.10 2.44 -22.22
N ARG A 68 8.83 1.59 -23.22
CA ARG A 68 9.30 1.82 -24.59
C ARG A 68 8.53 2.91 -25.31
N ASN A 69 7.23 3.02 -25.04
CA ASN A 69 6.35 4.00 -25.68
C ASN A 69 5.76 5.03 -24.70
N GLN A 70 6.07 4.91 -23.41
CA GLN A 70 5.61 5.75 -22.31
C GLN A 70 4.09 5.84 -22.18
N LYS A 71 3.36 4.81 -22.63
CA LYS A 71 1.90 4.74 -22.56
C LYS A 71 1.44 3.77 -21.48
N VAL A 72 0.26 4.05 -20.93
CA VAL A 72 -0.42 3.15 -20.00
C VAL A 72 -0.72 1.83 -20.70
N SER A 73 -0.37 0.73 -20.06
CA SER A 73 -0.56 -0.63 -20.54
C SER A 73 -1.49 -1.38 -19.59
N THR A 74 -2.28 -2.30 -20.12
CA THR A 74 -3.10 -3.16 -19.26
C THR A 74 -2.24 -4.25 -18.63
N HIS A 75 -2.58 -4.66 -17.42
CA HIS A 75 -2.00 -5.84 -16.79
C HIS A 75 -2.29 -7.09 -17.63
N SER A 76 -1.37 -8.06 -17.59
CA SER A 76 -1.59 -9.37 -18.21
C SER A 76 -2.61 -10.18 -17.40
N LYS A 77 -3.18 -11.21 -18.01
CA LYS A 77 -4.15 -12.08 -17.33
C LYS A 77 -3.53 -12.73 -16.08
N GLU A 78 -2.29 -13.19 -16.18
CA GLU A 78 -1.57 -13.83 -15.08
C GLU A 78 -1.39 -12.86 -13.90
N LEU A 79 -1.08 -11.59 -14.18
CA LEU A 79 -0.99 -10.56 -13.13
C LEU A 79 -2.35 -10.32 -12.48
N MET A 80 -3.42 -10.21 -13.27
CA MET A 80 -4.78 -10.04 -12.75
C MET A 80 -5.21 -11.21 -11.85
N ASP A 81 -4.86 -12.44 -12.22
CA ASP A 81 -5.15 -13.63 -11.42
C ASP A 81 -4.39 -13.62 -10.08
N VAL A 82 -3.14 -13.14 -10.07
CA VAL A 82 -2.36 -12.96 -8.83
C VAL A 82 -2.95 -11.86 -7.96
N PHE A 83 -3.33 -10.72 -8.54
CA PHE A 83 -3.93 -9.61 -7.80
C PHE A 83 -5.23 -10.03 -7.10
N GLY A 84 -6.06 -10.83 -7.77
CA GLY A 84 -7.27 -11.39 -7.17
C GLY A 84 -7.00 -12.28 -5.95
N GLN A 85 -5.85 -12.97 -5.91
CA GLN A 85 -5.48 -13.85 -4.78
C GLN A 85 -4.93 -13.09 -3.57
N VAL A 86 -4.29 -11.93 -3.80
CA VAL A 86 -3.64 -11.13 -2.75
C VAL A 86 -4.43 -9.87 -2.38
N LEU A 87 -5.63 -9.69 -2.95
CA LEU A 87 -6.51 -8.58 -2.64
C LEU A 87 -6.96 -8.67 -1.18
N PHE A 88 -6.66 -7.62 -0.43
CA PHE A 88 -7.09 -7.44 0.95
C PHE A 88 -7.77 -6.07 1.09
N PRO A 89 -9.09 -6.00 0.82
CA PRO A 89 -9.80 -4.74 0.77
C PRO A 89 -9.93 -4.13 2.17
N ILE A 90 -10.07 -2.81 2.21
CA ILE A 90 -10.30 -2.05 3.43
C ILE A 90 -11.75 -1.58 3.50
N GLU A 91 -12.28 -1.47 4.71
CA GLU A 91 -13.66 -1.00 4.93
C GLU A 91 -13.79 0.53 4.76
N GLN A 92 -12.72 1.28 5.01
CA GLN A 92 -12.77 2.74 4.97
C GLN A 92 -12.79 3.25 3.52
N PRO A 93 -13.76 4.10 3.13
CA PRO A 93 -14.01 4.43 1.73
C PRO A 93 -13.02 5.43 1.14
N ASN A 94 -12.27 6.16 1.97
CA ASN A 94 -11.31 7.17 1.54
C ASN A 94 -10.18 7.36 2.55
N PHE A 95 -9.17 8.12 2.16
CA PHE A 95 -7.97 8.33 2.94
C PHE A 95 -8.26 8.98 4.29
N ASP A 96 -9.16 9.98 4.33
CA ASP A 96 -9.51 10.69 5.57
C ASP A 96 -10.21 9.77 6.57
N ALA A 97 -11.14 8.94 6.10
CA ALA A 97 -11.80 7.93 6.93
C ALA A 97 -10.80 6.89 7.46
N ARG A 98 -9.85 6.45 6.62
CA ARG A 98 -8.76 5.54 7.03
C ARG A 98 -7.82 6.19 8.04
N ASN A 99 -7.50 7.47 7.87
CA ASN A 99 -6.70 8.25 8.79
C ASN A 99 -7.39 8.40 10.16
N GLN A 100 -8.71 8.68 10.17
CA GLN A 100 -9.48 8.73 11.41
C GLN A 100 -9.51 7.36 12.11
N TYR A 101 -9.74 6.29 11.35
CA TYR A 101 -9.68 4.92 11.86
C TYR A 101 -8.34 4.64 12.53
N TRP A 102 -7.23 4.95 11.85
CA TRP A 102 -5.91 4.70 12.41
C TRP A 102 -5.59 5.59 13.61
N ARG A 103 -6.07 6.83 13.67
CA ARG A 103 -5.90 7.68 14.87
C ARG A 103 -6.58 7.11 16.11
N MET A 104 -7.70 6.42 15.93
CA MET A 104 -8.39 5.74 17.04
C MET A 104 -7.75 4.39 17.40
N ASN A 105 -7.08 3.74 16.44
CA ASN A 105 -6.57 2.37 16.56
C ASN A 105 -5.04 2.28 16.35
N ALA A 106 -4.31 3.36 16.58
CA ALA A 106 -2.87 3.41 16.28
C ALA A 106 -2.05 2.48 17.19
N THR A 107 -2.58 2.17 18.37
CA THR A 107 -1.98 1.30 19.36
C THR A 107 -2.83 0.04 19.50
N GLN A 108 -2.20 -1.11 19.28
CA GLN A 108 -2.80 -2.42 19.31
C GLN A 108 -2.31 -3.15 20.57
N LYS A 109 -3.21 -3.91 21.22
CA LYS A 109 -2.87 -4.69 22.42
C LYS A 109 -2.04 -5.92 22.10
N GLU A 110 -2.21 -6.45 20.89
CA GLU A 110 -1.47 -7.59 20.35
C GLU A 110 -0.82 -7.19 19.02
N PRO A 111 0.28 -7.86 18.61
CA PRO A 111 0.92 -7.60 17.33
C PRO A 111 -0.07 -7.79 16.17
N VAL A 112 -0.12 -6.83 15.25
CA VAL A 112 -0.91 -7.02 14.02
C VAL A 112 -0.25 -8.11 13.19
N LEU A 113 -0.97 -9.21 12.99
CA LEU A 113 -0.58 -10.27 12.07
C LEU A 113 -0.76 -9.76 10.64
N ALA A 114 0.29 -9.93 9.83
CA ALA A 114 0.32 -9.53 8.43
C ALA A 114 -0.44 -10.53 7.55
#